data_AF-A0A4Y9ZNU4-F1
#
_entry.id   AF-A0A4Y9ZNU4-F1
#
_cell.length_a   1.000
_cell.length_b   1.000
_cell.length_c   1.000
_cell.angle_alpha   90.00
_cell.angle_beta   90.00
_cell.angle_gamma   90.00
#
_symmetry.space_group_name_H-M   'P 1'
#
loop_
_entity.id
_entity.type
_entity.pdbx_description
1 polymer ?
#
loop_
_entity_poly.entity_id
_entity_poly.type
_entity_poly.pdbx_seq_one_letter_code
_entity_poly.pdbx_strand_id
1 'polypeptide(L)'
;MCISLACYSAQEMASTRASMGNPDAWEPVLKGCHPSAWPAHGILYANVNDKISLLLSKPMKVVDNLVDISYLMQEGQNTLQISHDQDTTDYVFFLIAHQPVRAQLKELASVRQEEVAWAQHIENSTKPLQSVIKVWEHFMVY
;
A
#
# COMPACT_ATOMS: atom_id res chain seq x y z
N MET A 1 3.30 8.94 -5.88
CA MET A 1 2.01 9.31 -5.26
C MET A 1 1.28 8.03 -4.94
N CYS A 2 0.76 7.89 -3.73
CA CYS A 2 -0.02 6.75 -3.30
C CYS A 2 -1.48 7.19 -3.15
N ILE A 3 -2.40 6.28 -3.44
CA ILE A 3 -3.82 6.43 -3.18
C ILE A 3 -4.22 5.35 -2.18
N SER A 4 -4.67 5.78 -1.01
CA SER A 4 -5.03 4.87 0.07
C SER A 4 -6.41 5.16 0.61
N LEU A 5 -7.06 4.13 1.14
CA LEU A 5 -8.24 4.26 1.98
C LEU A 5 -7.82 4.47 3.43
N ALA A 6 -8.50 5.40 4.09
CA ALA A 6 -8.34 5.71 5.49
C ALA A 6 -9.69 5.59 6.20
N CYS A 7 -9.66 5.12 7.43
CA CYS A 7 -10.81 5.07 8.33
C CYS A 7 -10.60 6.08 9.45
N TYR A 8 -11.62 6.87 9.76
CA TYR A 8 -11.61 7.83 10.86
C TYR A 8 -12.82 7.65 11.76
N SER A 9 -12.68 7.99 13.04
CA SER A 9 -13.82 8.10 13.96
C SER A 9 -14.72 9.27 13.55
N ALA A 10 -16.01 9.00 13.38
CA ALA A 10 -17.01 10.04 13.10
C ALA A 10 -17.05 11.09 14.22
N GLN A 11 -16.90 10.66 15.47
CA GLN A 11 -16.88 11.55 16.63
C GLN A 11 -15.66 12.48 16.63
N GLU A 12 -14.47 11.96 16.35
CA GLU A 12 -13.23 12.74 16.28
C GLU A 12 -13.31 13.76 15.14
N MET A 13 -13.72 13.31 13.95
CA MET A 13 -13.88 14.16 12.77
C MET A 13 -14.90 15.28 13.02
N ALA A 14 -16.04 14.97 13.65
CA ALA A 14 -17.05 15.96 13.98
C ALA A 14 -16.54 16.99 14.99
N SER A 15 -15.80 16.55 16.02
CA SER A 15 -15.23 17.42 17.05
C SER A 15 -14.17 18.35 16.48
N THR A 16 -13.25 17.81 15.67
CA THR A 16 -12.23 18.59 14.98
C THR A 16 -12.85 19.58 14.01
N ARG A 17 -13.86 19.16 13.23
CA ARG A 17 -14.58 20.05 12.31
C ARG A 17 -15.29 21.18 13.04
N ALA A 18 -15.93 20.92 14.17
CA ALA A 18 -16.59 21.96 14.98
C ALA A 18 -15.59 22.99 15.54
N SER A 19 -14.36 22.56 15.83
CA SER A 19 -13.28 23.46 16.28
C SER A 19 -12.70 24.32 15.16
N MET A 20 -12.90 23.93 13.90
CA MET A 20 -12.40 24.64 12.73
C MET A 20 -13.49 25.58 12.21
N GLY A 21 -13.26 26.89 12.31
CA GLY A 21 -14.21 27.92 11.88
C GLY A 21 -14.57 27.94 10.38
N ASN A 22 -14.05 26.99 9.59
CA ASN A 22 -14.46 26.74 8.22
C ASN A 22 -14.92 25.27 8.07
N PRO A 23 -16.23 25.01 8.16
CA PRO A 23 -16.76 23.66 8.12
C PRO A 23 -16.66 23.01 6.73
N ASP A 24 -16.40 23.75 5.64
CA ASP A 24 -16.54 23.20 4.28
C ASP A 24 -15.26 22.55 3.76
N ALA A 25 -14.11 22.78 4.41
CA ALA A 25 -12.83 22.19 3.99
C ALA A 25 -12.48 20.94 4.82
N TRP A 26 -12.41 19.77 4.16
CA TRP A 26 -11.98 18.52 4.81
C TRP A 26 -10.47 18.41 5.01
N GLU A 27 -9.66 19.04 4.17
CA GLU A 27 -8.19 18.95 4.27
C GLU A 27 -7.64 19.38 5.64
N PRO A 28 -8.04 20.52 6.22
CA PRO A 28 -7.62 20.90 7.57
C PRO A 28 -8.04 19.88 8.62
N VAL A 29 -9.27 19.36 8.52
CA VAL A 29 -9.82 18.37 9.46
C VAL A 29 -9.00 17.08 9.40
N LEU A 30 -8.71 16.58 8.19
CA LEU A 30 -7.90 15.38 7.98
C LEU A 30 -6.45 15.53 8.47
N LYS A 31 -5.89 16.75 8.43
CA LYS A 31 -4.58 17.04 9.01
C LYS A 31 -4.59 17.08 10.55
N GLY A 32 -5.74 17.38 11.14
CA GLY A 32 -5.93 17.44 12.59
C GLY A 32 -6.34 16.10 13.23
N CYS A 33 -6.78 15.13 12.45
CA CYS A 33 -7.23 13.82 12.94
C CYS A 33 -6.24 12.71 12.56
N HIS A 34 -6.20 11.65 13.37
CA HIS A 34 -5.42 10.46 13.05
C HIS A 34 -6.30 9.35 12.48
N PRO A 35 -5.84 8.63 11.44
CA PRO A 35 -6.54 7.44 10.95
C PRO A 35 -6.77 6.45 12.11
N SER A 36 -8.04 6.14 12.33
CA SER A 36 -8.51 5.21 13.34
C SER A 36 -8.36 3.76 12.88
N ALA A 37 -8.43 2.83 13.82
CA ALA A 37 -8.50 1.41 13.48
C ALA A 37 -9.76 1.12 12.65
N TRP A 38 -9.62 0.23 11.67
CA TRP A 38 -10.74 -0.25 10.86
C TRP A 38 -11.74 -1.04 11.72
N PRO A 39 -13.04 -1.04 11.35
CA PRO A 39 -14.07 -1.78 12.07
C PRO A 39 -13.69 -3.25 12.27
N ALA A 40 -13.77 -3.72 13.51
CA ALA A 40 -13.43 -5.09 13.88
C ALA A 40 -14.63 -6.04 13.82
N HIS A 41 -15.84 -5.48 13.82
CA HIS A 41 -17.09 -6.23 13.76
C HIS A 41 -17.71 -6.06 12.38
N GLY A 42 -18.30 -7.14 11.88
CA GLY A 42 -18.86 -7.19 10.54
C GLY A 42 -17.81 -7.32 9.45
N ILE A 43 -18.32 -7.50 8.25
CA ILE A 43 -17.58 -7.64 7.03
C ILE A 43 -17.67 -6.33 6.26
N LEU A 44 -16.51 -5.72 6.05
CA LEU A 44 -16.37 -4.48 5.28
C LEU A 44 -15.53 -4.77 4.04
N TYR A 45 -16.07 -4.48 2.86
CA TYR A 45 -15.37 -4.67 1.59
C TYR A 45 -15.27 -3.36 0.80
N ALA A 46 -14.15 -3.19 0.10
CA ALA A 46 -14.02 -2.21 -0.97
C ALA A 46 -13.91 -2.91 -2.33
N ASN A 47 -14.80 -2.58 -3.24
CA ASN A 47 -14.70 -2.96 -4.65
C ASN A 47 -14.12 -1.79 -5.43
N VAL A 48 -12.99 -2.03 -6.10
CA VAL A 48 -12.35 -1.04 -6.98
C VAL A 48 -12.48 -1.53 -8.43
N ASN A 49 -13.13 -0.72 -9.26
CA ASN A 49 -13.30 -0.95 -10.70
C ASN A 49 -13.93 -2.32 -11.06
N ASP A 50 -14.84 -2.84 -10.23
CA ASP A 50 -15.51 -4.14 -10.39
C ASP A 50 -14.58 -5.36 -10.53
N LYS A 51 -13.29 -5.21 -10.19
CA LYS A 51 -12.29 -6.28 -10.35
C LYS A 51 -12.17 -7.15 -9.11
N ILE A 52 -11.89 -6.53 -7.97
CA ILE A 52 -11.47 -7.23 -6.74
C ILE A 52 -12.14 -6.60 -5.51
N SER A 53 -12.75 -7.46 -4.69
CA SER A 53 -13.21 -7.11 -3.35
C SER A 53 -12.06 -7.19 -2.35
N LEU A 54 -11.65 -6.03 -1.85
CA LEU A 54 -10.65 -5.91 -0.79
C LEU A 54 -11.37 -5.98 0.56
N LEU A 55 -11.02 -6.95 1.41
CA LEU A 55 -11.50 -7.00 2.79
C LEU A 55 -10.82 -5.90 3.61
N LEU A 56 -11.63 -5.02 4.18
CA LEU A 56 -11.21 -3.88 4.99
C LEU A 56 -11.37 -4.11 6.49
N SER A 57 -12.17 -5.09 6.91
CA SER A 57 -12.26 -5.48 8.32
C SER A 57 -11.11 -6.42 8.73
N LYS A 58 -10.87 -6.56 10.03
CA LYS A 58 -9.81 -7.43 10.54
C LYS A 58 -10.05 -8.90 10.14
N PRO A 59 -8.98 -9.68 9.90
CA PRO A 59 -7.56 -9.34 10.02
C PRO A 59 -6.97 -8.81 8.70
N MET A 60 -6.72 -7.50 8.60
CA MET A 60 -6.07 -6.85 7.47
C MET A 60 -4.68 -6.32 7.89
N LYS A 61 -3.66 -6.51 7.03
CA LYS A 61 -2.35 -5.87 7.21
C LYS A 61 -2.47 -4.41 6.78
N VAL A 62 -2.59 -3.50 7.75
CA VAL A 62 -2.61 -2.06 7.51
C VAL A 62 -1.27 -1.43 7.90
N VAL A 63 -0.84 -0.43 7.14
CA VAL A 63 0.33 0.39 7.47
C VAL A 63 -0.20 1.75 7.88
N ASP A 64 0.04 2.16 9.13
CA ASP A 64 -0.48 3.42 9.69
C ASP A 64 -2.02 3.56 9.57
N ASN A 65 -2.75 2.45 9.70
CA ASN A 65 -4.20 2.35 9.48
C ASN A 65 -4.68 2.75 8.07
N LEU A 66 -3.75 2.86 7.12
CA LEU A 66 -4.03 3.09 5.71
C LEU A 66 -4.01 1.77 4.94
N VAL A 67 -4.86 1.72 3.92
CA VAL A 67 -4.95 0.61 2.97
C VAL A 67 -4.59 1.15 1.60
N ASP A 68 -3.38 0.84 1.14
CA ASP A 68 -2.94 1.24 -0.19
C ASP A 68 -3.77 0.52 -1.25
N ILE A 69 -4.45 1.27 -2.12
CA ILE A 69 -5.21 0.73 -3.25
C ILE A 69 -4.65 1.20 -4.59
N SER A 70 -3.47 1.83 -4.61
CA SER A 70 -2.85 2.38 -5.82
C SER A 70 -2.71 1.34 -6.93
N TYR A 71 -2.44 0.07 -6.56
CA TYR A 71 -2.27 -1.03 -7.50
C TYR A 71 -3.58 -1.52 -8.15
N LEU A 72 -4.74 -1.12 -7.62
CA LEU A 72 -6.07 -1.44 -8.16
C LEU A 72 -6.62 -0.33 -9.08
N MET A 73 -5.98 0.84 -9.07
CA MET A 73 -6.39 1.99 -9.85
C MET A 73 -5.99 1.82 -11.32
N GLN A 74 -6.81 2.35 -12.21
CA GLN A 74 -6.57 2.41 -13.65
C GLN A 74 -6.46 3.86 -14.13
N GLU A 75 -5.90 4.05 -15.32
CA GLU A 75 -5.85 5.36 -15.94
C GLU A 75 -7.27 5.86 -16.25
N GLY A 76 -7.55 7.13 -15.93
CA GLY A 76 -8.85 7.76 -16.14
C GLY A 76 -9.82 7.53 -14.98
N GLN A 77 -11.08 7.22 -15.31
CA GLN A 77 -12.15 7.12 -14.32
C GLN A 77 -12.04 5.82 -13.52
N ASN A 78 -12.13 5.96 -12.20
CA ASN A 78 -12.12 4.86 -11.25
C ASN A 78 -13.43 4.86 -10.46
N THR A 79 -13.94 3.66 -10.14
CA THR A 79 -15.10 3.47 -9.27
C THR A 79 -14.66 2.77 -8.00
N LEU A 80 -15.07 3.32 -6.86
CA LEU A 80 -14.87 2.73 -5.54
C LEU A 80 -16.24 2.55 -4.88
N GLN A 81 -16.55 1.32 -4.48
CA GLN A 81 -17.75 1.01 -3.72
C GLN A 81 -17.36 0.36 -2.40
N ILE A 82 -17.85 0.90 -1.30
CA ILE A 82 -17.71 0.32 0.03
C ILE A 82 -19.01 -0.42 0.37
N SER A 83 -18.91 -1.69 0.75
CA SER A 83 -20.05 -2.52 1.17
C SER A 83 -19.82 -2.99 2.59
N HIS A 84 -20.86 -2.90 3.43
CA HIS A 84 -20.82 -3.31 4.83
C HIS A 84 -22.08 -4.10 5.18
N ASP A 85 -21.95 -5.07 6.09
CA ASP A 85 -23.07 -5.92 6.55
C ASP A 85 -23.60 -5.52 7.94
N GLN A 86 -22.88 -4.65 8.64
CA GLN A 86 -23.19 -4.16 9.97
C GLN A 86 -23.19 -2.64 10.01
N ASP A 87 -23.66 -2.08 11.12
CA ASP A 87 -23.63 -0.64 11.33
C ASP A 87 -22.20 -0.11 11.38
N THR A 88 -21.90 0.87 10.54
CA THR A 88 -20.60 1.55 10.48
C THR A 88 -20.74 3.06 10.65
N THR A 89 -21.84 3.55 11.24
CA THR A 89 -22.09 5.00 11.42
C THR A 89 -21.03 5.71 12.25
N ASP A 90 -20.33 4.98 13.12
CA ASP A 90 -19.25 5.52 13.95
C ASP A 90 -17.97 5.81 13.14
N TYR A 91 -17.94 5.43 11.86
CA TYR A 91 -16.77 5.50 11.00
C TYR A 91 -17.02 6.37 9.77
N VAL A 92 -15.98 7.10 9.37
CA VAL A 92 -15.95 7.86 8.12
C VAL A 92 -14.77 7.38 7.29
N PHE A 93 -15.03 6.98 6.06
CA PHE A 93 -14.02 6.49 5.13
C PHE A 93 -13.59 7.59 4.18
N PHE A 94 -12.29 7.76 3.99
CA PHE A 94 -11.72 8.71 3.04
C PHE A 94 -10.81 8.01 2.04
N LEU A 95 -10.87 8.46 0.80
CA LEU A 95 -9.86 8.19 -0.21
C LEU A 95 -8.86 9.34 -0.21
N ILE A 96 -7.61 9.05 0.13
CA ILE A 96 -6.56 10.07 0.26
C ILE A 96 -5.44 9.83 -0.76
N ALA A 97 -5.05 10.91 -1.44
CA ALA A 97 -3.81 10.94 -2.22
C ALA A 97 -2.69 11.50 -1.34
N HIS A 98 -1.60 10.75 -1.18
CA HIS A 98 -0.50 11.14 -0.31
C HIS A 98 0.86 10.73 -0.87
N GLN A 99 1.93 11.25 -0.26
CA GLN A 99 3.28 10.75 -0.50
C GLN A 99 3.49 9.43 0.23
N PRO A 100 4.28 8.49 -0.32
CA PRO A 100 4.56 7.22 0.35
C PRO A 100 5.04 7.45 1.79
N VAL A 101 4.44 6.74 2.74
CA VAL A 101 4.80 6.86 4.15
C VAL A 101 6.15 6.15 4.40
N ARG A 102 6.89 6.55 5.44
CA ARG A 102 8.21 5.99 5.75
C ARG A 102 8.21 4.46 5.85
N ALA A 103 7.15 3.87 6.39
CA ALA A 103 6.99 2.43 6.47
C ALA A 103 6.90 1.77 5.08
N GLN A 104 6.11 2.36 4.17
CA GLN A 104 6.01 1.90 2.77
C GLN A 104 7.36 2.03 2.04
N LEU A 105 8.08 3.14 2.26
CA LEU A 105 9.42 3.34 1.70
C LEU A 105 10.43 2.31 2.24
N LYS A 106 10.32 1.92 3.51
CA LYS A 106 11.19 0.91 4.12
C LYS A 106 10.92 -0.48 3.55
N GLU A 107 9.67 -0.86 3.38
CA GLU A 107 9.28 -2.12 2.74
C GLU A 107 9.82 -2.17 1.30
N LEU A 108 9.62 -1.09 0.53
CA LEU A 108 10.15 -0.97 -0.83
C LEU A 108 11.69 -1.05 -0.87
N ALA A 109 12.38 -0.42 0.09
CA ALA A 109 13.83 -0.49 0.18
C ALA A 109 14.32 -1.92 0.47
N SER A 110 13.61 -2.67 1.32
CA SER A 110 13.90 -4.08 1.59
C SER A 110 13.76 -4.93 0.34
N VAL A 111 12.65 -4.79 -0.39
CA VAL A 111 12.41 -5.54 -1.64
C VAL A 111 13.51 -5.25 -2.66
N ARG A 112 13.87 -3.96 -2.84
CA ARG A 112 14.96 -3.59 -3.77
C ARG A 112 16.31 -4.17 -3.37
N GLN A 113 16.58 -4.28 -2.08
CA GLN A 113 17.82 -4.89 -1.59
C GLN A 113 17.89 -6.37 -1.94
N GLU A 114 16.76 -7.09 -1.82
CA GLU A 114 16.65 -8.49 -2.22
C GLU A 114 16.80 -8.67 -3.73
N GLU A 115 16.18 -7.81 -4.54
CA GLU A 115 16.32 -7.81 -6.00
C GLU A 115 17.78 -7.61 -6.44
N VAL A 116 18.51 -6.68 -5.79
CA VAL A 116 19.93 -6.45 -6.07
C VAL A 116 20.77 -7.67 -5.67
N ALA A 117 20.50 -8.27 -4.51
CA ALA A 117 21.22 -9.47 -4.06
C ALA A 117 20.97 -10.65 -5.02
N TRP A 118 19.73 -10.80 -5.49
CA TRP A 118 19.38 -11.81 -6.48
C TRP A 118 20.09 -11.58 -7.82
N ALA A 119 20.10 -10.35 -8.33
CA ALA A 119 20.79 -10.00 -9.56
C ALA A 119 22.29 -10.32 -9.47
N GLN A 120 22.94 -9.98 -8.34
CA GLN A 120 24.35 -10.32 -8.09
C GLN A 120 24.58 -11.84 -8.05
N HIS A 121 23.68 -12.59 -7.43
CA HIS A 121 23.76 -14.05 -7.38
C HIS A 121 23.69 -14.66 -8.79
N ILE A 122 22.75 -14.21 -9.62
CA ILE A 122 22.63 -14.65 -11.01
C ILE A 122 23.87 -14.29 -11.82
N GLU A 123 24.37 -13.05 -11.70
CA GLU A 123 25.59 -12.62 -12.39
C GLU A 123 26.78 -13.52 -12.02
N ASN A 124 26.94 -13.84 -10.73
CA ASN A 124 28.03 -14.71 -10.27
C ASN A 124 27.87 -16.17 -10.71
N SER A 125 26.64 -16.66 -10.80
CA SER A 125 26.34 -18.05 -11.18
C SER A 125 26.39 -18.27 -12.70
N THR A 126 26.23 -17.20 -13.49
CA THR A 126 26.25 -17.23 -14.96
C THR A 126 27.62 -16.86 -15.56
N LYS A 127 28.59 -16.44 -14.72
CA LYS A 127 29.96 -16.17 -15.17
C LYS A 127 30.55 -17.44 -15.80
N PRO A 128 31.06 -17.38 -17.05
CA PRO A 128 31.76 -18.50 -17.66
C PRO A 128 32.91 -18.90 -16.75
N LEU A 129 33.03 -20.21 -16.47
CA LEU A 129 34.15 -20.76 -15.72
C LEU A 129 35.45 -20.36 -16.45
N GLN A 130 36.21 -19.42 -15.87
CA GLN A 130 37.52 -18.99 -16.40
C GLN A 130 38.52 -20.15 -16.50
N SER A 131 38.24 -21.30 -15.88
CA SER A 131 39.05 -22.51 -15.99
C SER A 131 38.91 -23.25 -17.32
N VAL A 132 37.86 -23.03 -18.10
CA VAL A 132 37.67 -23.76 -19.37
C VAL A 132 38.75 -23.34 -20.38
N ILE A 133 39.11 -22.07 -20.47
CA ILE A 133 40.12 -21.58 -21.43
C ILE A 133 41.49 -22.21 -21.16
N LYS A 134 41.90 -22.36 -19.90
CA LYS A 134 43.19 -23.01 -19.56
C LYS A 134 43.22 -24.52 -19.81
N VAL A 135 42.07 -25.20 -19.69
CA VAL A 135 41.98 -26.62 -20.00
C VAL A 135 42.08 -26.84 -21.51
N TRP A 136 41.40 -26.03 -22.32
CA TRP A 136 41.47 -26.13 -23.79
C TRP A 136 42.86 -25.80 -24.35
N GLU A 137 43.59 -24.83 -23.78
CA GLU A 137 44.99 -24.56 -24.16
C GLU A 137 45.93 -25.72 -23.84
N HIS A 138 45.64 -26.54 -22.82
CA HIS A 138 46.45 -27.72 -22.48
C HIS A 138 46.18 -28.92 -23.43
N PHE A 139 45.01 -28.98 -24.06
CA PHE A 139 44.63 -30.06 -24.98
C PHE A 139 44.95 -29.77 -26.46
N MET A 140 45.29 -28.52 -26.83
CA MET A 140 45.59 -28.11 -28.20
C MET A 140 47.10 -28.17 -28.56
N VAL A 141 47.96 -28.74 -27.69
CA VAL A 141 49.42 -28.82 -27.86
C VAL A 141 49.93 -30.23 -28.26
N TYR A 142 49.04 -31.13 -28.69
CA TYR A 142 49.44 -32.45 -29.23
C TYR A 142 48.98 -32.65 -30.68
#